data_AF-A0AAD9Y2U0-F1
#
_entry.id   AF-A0AAD9Y2U0-F1
#
_cell.length_a   1.000
_cell.length_b   1.000
_cell.length_c   1.000
_cell.angle_alpha   90.00
_cell.angle_beta   90.00
_cell.angle_gamma   90.00
#
_symmetry.space_group_name_H-M   'P 1'
#
loop_
_entity.id
_entity.type
_entity.pdbx_description
1 polymer ?
#
loop_
_entity_poly.entity_id
_entity_poly.type
_entity_poly.pdbx_seq_one_letter_code
_entity_poly.pdbx_strand_id
1 'polypeptide(L)'
;MQNIICPIMAQILSIYGLVVAVIISGRLNKTGLALHNGFLFLAAGLSVGMCGLAAGFAIGVIGDSGGELAVACFVMFVNETSVRASTQQPRLYVGMILILIFAEVLGLYGTIIGIMLVSNAVNDCHF
;
A
#
# COMPACT_ATOMS: atom_id res chain seq x y z
N MET A 1 10.58 10.61 -22.38
CA MET A 1 9.72 11.06 -21.26
C MET A 1 8.72 9.95 -20.90
N GLN A 2 9.17 8.74 -20.51
CA GLN A 2 8.31 7.55 -20.30
C GLN A 2 8.26 7.07 -18.83
N ASN A 3 8.83 7.80 -17.87
CA ASN A 3 9.07 7.29 -16.51
C ASN A 3 8.16 7.89 -15.43
N ILE A 4 7.05 8.54 -15.80
CA ILE A 4 6.15 9.19 -14.81
C ILE A 4 5.20 8.21 -14.09
N ILE A 5 5.09 6.96 -14.55
CA ILE A 5 4.09 6.01 -14.03
C ILE A 5 4.43 5.54 -12.62
N CYS A 6 5.70 5.19 -12.34
CA CYS A 6 6.09 4.72 -11.00
C CYS A 6 5.88 5.79 -9.91
N PRO A 7 6.23 7.07 -10.12
CA PRO A 7 5.86 8.15 -9.19
C PRO A 7 4.36 8.28 -8.95
N ILE A 8 3.53 8.16 -10.00
CA ILE A 8 2.07 8.25 -9.89
C ILE A 8 1.52 7.10 -9.03
N MET A 9 2.00 5.87 -9.22
CA MET A 9 1.53 4.72 -8.43
C MET A 9 1.95 4.80 -6.96
N ALA A 10 3.14 5.34 -6.68
CA ALA A 10 3.55 5.61 -5.30
C ALA A 10 2.67 6.68 -4.62
N GLN A 11 2.21 7.68 -5.38
CA GLN A 11 1.34 8.75 -4.87
C GLN A 11 -0.03 8.20 -4.42
N ILE A 12 -0.62 7.27 -5.17
CA ILE A 12 -1.95 6.71 -4.89
C ILE A 12 -1.96 5.97 -3.54
N LEU A 13 -0.85 5.30 -3.20
CA LEU A 13 -0.68 4.58 -1.93
C LEU A 13 -0.73 5.50 -0.70
N SER A 14 -0.34 6.77 -0.84
CA SER A 14 -0.47 7.78 0.22
C SER A 14 -1.94 8.15 0.46
N ILE A 15 -2.76 8.19 -0.59
CA ILE A 15 -4.19 8.53 -0.51
C ILE A 15 -4.95 7.45 0.28
N TYR A 16 -4.59 6.18 0.10
CA TYR A 16 -5.13 5.05 0.86
C TYR A 16 -5.01 5.23 2.38
N GLY A 17 -3.84 5.66 2.87
CA GLY A 17 -3.64 5.98 4.29
C GLY A 17 -4.40 7.22 4.75
N LEU A 18 -4.45 8.26 3.90
CA LEU A 18 -5.17 9.50 4.19
C LEU A 18 -6.67 9.26 4.38
N VAL A 19 -7.30 8.47 3.50
CA VAL A 19 -8.73 8.15 3.56
C VAL A 19 -9.07 7.47 4.90
N VAL A 20 -8.28 6.49 5.31
CA VAL A 20 -8.50 5.77 6.58
C VAL A 20 -8.31 6.71 7.78
N ALA A 21 -7.30 7.58 7.76
CA ALA A 21 -7.09 8.58 8.81
C ALA A 21 -8.27 9.56 8.94
N VAL A 22 -8.83 10.02 7.83
CA VAL A 22 -10.00 10.93 7.82
C VAL A 22 -11.25 10.22 8.36
N ILE A 23 -11.48 8.95 7.99
CA ILE A 23 -12.62 8.19 8.51
C ILE A 23 -12.50 8.00 10.03
N ILE A 24 -11.32 7.63 10.53
CA ILE A 24 -11.09 7.47 11.98
C ILE A 24 -11.29 8.82 12.71
N SER A 25 -10.77 9.92 12.14
CA SER A 25 -10.94 11.27 12.68
C SER A 25 -12.42 11.67 12.82
N GLY A 26 -13.25 11.35 11.84
CA GLY A 26 -14.69 11.60 11.87
C GLY A 26 -15.48 10.75 12.89
N ARG A 27 -14.87 9.69 13.45
CA ARG A 27 -15.52 8.75 14.39
C ARG A 27 -14.99 8.85 15.82
N LEU A 28 -14.02 9.73 16.07
CA LEU A 28 -13.44 9.98 17.40
C LEU A 28 -14.40 10.80 18.28
N ASN A 29 -15.22 10.12 19.08
CA ASN A 29 -16.07 10.76 20.10
C ASN A 29 -15.32 10.90 21.44
N LYS A 30 -15.31 12.11 22.00
CA LYS A 30 -14.59 12.46 23.25
C LYS A 30 -15.25 11.94 24.54
N THR A 31 -16.45 11.40 24.44
CA THR A 31 -17.26 10.95 25.59
C THR A 31 -17.72 9.52 25.34
N GLY A 32 -17.11 8.54 26.02
CA GLY A 32 -17.53 7.13 25.96
C GLY A 32 -16.80 6.24 24.95
N LEU A 33 -15.50 6.45 24.71
CA LEU A 33 -14.72 5.51 23.89
C LEU A 33 -14.38 4.26 24.72
N ALA A 34 -15.02 3.12 24.41
CA ALA A 34 -14.61 1.84 24.98
C ALA A 34 -13.16 1.53 24.59
N LEU A 35 -12.39 0.95 25.52
CA LEU A 35 -10.97 0.60 25.30
C LEU A 35 -10.80 -0.33 24.08
N HIS A 36 -11.79 -1.19 23.84
CA HIS A 36 -11.86 -2.07 22.66
C HIS A 36 -11.83 -1.29 21.34
N ASN A 37 -12.64 -0.23 21.22
CA ASN A 37 -12.72 0.60 20.03
C ASN A 37 -11.40 1.35 19.77
N GLY A 38 -10.70 1.75 20.83
CA GLY A 38 -9.37 2.35 20.73
C GLY A 38 -8.35 1.39 20.11
N PHE A 39 -8.33 0.13 20.52
CA PHE A 39 -7.44 -0.89 19.93
C PHE A 39 -7.83 -1.24 18.49
N LEU A 40 -9.12 -1.24 18.15
CA LEU A 40 -9.61 -1.43 16.78
C LEU A 40 -9.13 -0.31 15.84
N PHE A 41 -9.21 0.96 16.25
CA PHE A 41 -8.71 2.07 15.42
C PHE A 41 -7.18 2.05 15.28
N LEU A 42 -6.45 1.66 16.33
CA LEU A 42 -5.01 1.47 16.26
C LEU A 42 -4.63 0.33 15.30
N ALA A 43 -5.32 -0.80 15.39
CA ALA A 43 -5.11 -1.95 14.50
C ALA A 43 -5.48 -1.62 13.04
N ALA A 44 -6.56 -0.89 12.83
CA ALA A 44 -6.97 -0.41 11.51
C ALA A 44 -5.88 0.48 10.90
N GLY A 45 -5.37 1.49 11.64
CA GLY A 45 -4.29 2.35 11.16
C GLY A 45 -2.98 1.61 10.87
N LEU A 46 -2.56 0.71 11.77
CA LEU A 46 -1.32 -0.07 11.60
C LEU A 46 -1.39 -1.04 10.42
N SER A 47 -2.52 -1.71 10.21
CA SER A 47 -2.70 -2.64 9.09
C SER A 47 -2.54 -1.92 7.74
N VAL A 48 -3.20 -0.77 7.55
CA VAL A 48 -3.10 0.01 6.31
C VAL A 48 -1.71 0.61 6.14
N GLY A 49 -1.11 1.14 7.22
CA GLY A 49 0.22 1.74 7.18
C GLY A 49 1.33 0.75 6.82
N MET A 50 1.33 -0.44 7.43
CA MET A 50 2.35 -1.46 7.18
C MET A 50 2.19 -2.12 5.80
N CYS A 51 0.95 -2.38 5.36
CA CYS A 51 0.69 -2.85 3.99
C CYS A 51 1.08 -1.80 2.95
N GLY A 52 0.79 -0.52 3.20
CA GLY A 52 1.22 0.58 2.34
C GLY A 52 2.73 0.75 2.29
N LEU A 53 3.44 0.58 3.40
CA LEU A 53 4.90 0.63 3.40
C LEU A 53 5.51 -0.53 2.59
N ALA A 54 5.00 -1.75 2.76
CA ALA A 54 5.47 -2.92 2.01
C ALA A 54 5.20 -2.79 0.50
N ALA A 55 4.00 -2.34 0.11
CA ALA A 55 3.64 -2.11 -1.29
C ALA A 55 4.48 -0.97 -1.91
N GLY A 56 4.71 0.12 -1.16
CA GLY A 56 5.51 1.25 -1.62
C GLY A 56 6.98 0.89 -1.81
N PHE A 57 7.52 0.05 -0.92
CA PHE A 57 8.87 -0.49 -1.06
C PHE A 57 8.99 -1.38 -2.31
N ALA A 58 8.02 -2.25 -2.56
CA ALA A 58 7.99 -3.07 -3.77
C ALA A 58 7.94 -2.20 -5.05
N ILE A 59 7.04 -1.21 -5.10
CA ILE A 59 6.91 -0.28 -6.24
C ILE A 59 8.21 0.51 -6.46
N GLY A 60 8.85 0.98 -5.38
CA GLY A 60 10.12 1.70 -5.45
C GLY A 60 11.23 0.86 -6.08
N VAL A 61 11.38 -0.39 -5.63
CA VAL A 61 12.38 -1.32 -6.17
C VAL A 61 12.07 -1.72 -7.62
N ILE A 62 10.81 -1.96 -7.98
CA ILE A 62 10.41 -2.28 -9.37
C ILE A 62 10.66 -1.08 -10.29
N GLY A 63 10.37 0.14 -9.81
CA GLY A 63 10.61 1.38 -10.54
C GLY A 63 12.10 1.67 -10.77
N ASP A 64 12.97 1.26 -9.84
CA ASP A 64 14.43 1.44 -9.93
C ASP A 64 15.15 0.27 -10.65
N SER A 65 14.55 -0.92 -10.77
CA SER A 65 15.21 -2.09 -11.38
C SER A 65 14.91 -2.32 -12.87
N GLY A 66 13.96 -1.59 -13.49
CA GLY A 66 13.78 -1.59 -14.95
C GLY A 66 13.67 -2.98 -15.60
N GLY A 67 12.59 -3.71 -15.33
CA GLY A 67 12.00 -4.73 -16.21
C GLY A 67 12.69 -6.09 -16.38
N GLU A 68 14.01 -6.25 -16.15
CA GLU A 68 14.72 -7.51 -16.47
C GLU A 68 15.33 -8.23 -15.26
N LEU A 69 14.64 -8.24 -14.11
CA LEU A 69 14.85 -9.24 -13.05
C LEU A 69 13.66 -9.37 -12.10
N ALA A 70 12.43 -9.33 -12.60
CA ALA A 70 11.23 -9.40 -11.75
C ALA A 70 11.01 -10.74 -11.04
N VAL A 71 11.76 -11.79 -11.40
CA VAL A 71 11.51 -13.16 -10.93
C VAL A 71 12.28 -13.51 -9.65
N ALA A 72 13.18 -12.64 -9.16
CA ALA A 72 13.91 -12.88 -7.91
C ALA A 72 13.12 -12.44 -6.65
N CYS A 73 12.02 -11.69 -6.82
CA CYS A 73 11.31 -11.05 -5.71
C CYS A 73 10.15 -11.91 -5.14
N PHE A 74 10.43 -13.17 -4.81
CA PHE A 74 9.60 -13.90 -3.85
C PHE A 74 10.34 -14.19 -2.53
N VAL A 75 11.64 -13.92 -2.46
CA VAL A 75 12.40 -13.96 -1.20
C VAL A 75 13.13 -12.65 -1.00
N MET A 76 12.81 -12.02 0.12
CA MET A 76 13.47 -10.84 0.65
C MET A 76 14.90 -11.19 1.10
N PHE A 77 15.92 -10.80 0.30
CA PHE A 77 17.10 -10.09 0.80
C PHE A 77 17.84 -9.46 -0.38
N VAL A 78 18.07 -8.14 -0.26
CA VAL A 78 18.94 -7.26 -1.06
C VAL A 78 19.89 -8.01 -1.99
N ASN A 79 19.64 -7.95 -3.29
CA ASN A 79 20.73 -7.97 -4.26
C ASN A 79 20.48 -6.88 -5.30
N GLU A 80 21.47 -6.00 -5.39
CA GLU A 80 21.54 -4.88 -6.32
C GLU A 80 21.24 -5.33 -7.74
N THR A 81 20.34 -4.64 -8.44
CA THR A 81 20.44 -4.51 -9.91
C THR A 81 19.85 -3.17 -10.34
N SER A 82 20.70 -2.41 -11.02
CA SER A 82 20.57 -0.99 -11.31
C SER A 82 19.84 -0.72 -12.64
N VAL A 83 19.09 0.40 -12.67
CA VAL A 83 18.42 1.10 -13.79
C VAL A 83 19.25 1.16 -15.09
N ARG A 84 19.46 0.07 -15.83
CA ARG A 84 20.18 0.15 -17.13
C ARG A 84 19.62 -0.73 -18.26
N ALA A 85 18.69 -1.64 -18.00
CA ALA A 85 18.18 -2.57 -19.02
C ALA A 85 16.95 -2.06 -19.82
N SER A 86 16.13 -1.14 -19.28
CA SER A 86 14.84 -0.77 -19.89
C SER A 86 14.94 0.13 -21.15
N THR A 87 16.11 0.67 -21.48
CA THR A 87 16.28 1.48 -22.71
C THR A 87 16.51 0.64 -23.96
N GLN A 88 16.72 -0.67 -23.84
CA GLN A 88 17.10 -1.51 -24.97
C GLN A 88 15.89 -2.05 -25.75
N GLN A 89 14.72 -2.34 -25.12
CA GLN A 89 13.56 -2.92 -25.83
C GLN A 89 12.17 -2.53 -25.29
N PRO A 90 11.24 -2.01 -26.13
CA PRO A 90 9.92 -1.54 -25.69
C PRO A 90 8.94 -2.65 -25.26
N ARG A 91 9.23 -3.93 -25.56
CA ARG A 91 8.36 -5.05 -25.17
C ARG A 91 8.36 -5.37 -23.66
N LEU A 92 9.40 -4.97 -22.93
CA LEU A 92 9.51 -5.18 -21.48
C LEU A 92 8.66 -4.21 -20.66
N TYR A 93 8.18 -3.12 -21.29
CA TYR A 93 7.37 -2.09 -20.63
C TYR A 93 6.03 -2.61 -20.11
N VAL A 94 5.36 -3.51 -20.88
CA VAL A 94 4.09 -4.11 -20.47
C VAL A 94 4.28 -5.04 -19.26
N GLY A 95 5.38 -5.80 -19.22
CA GLY A 95 5.72 -6.67 -18.09
C GLY A 95 5.91 -5.90 -16.79
N MET A 96 6.66 -4.79 -16.84
CA MET A 96 6.87 -3.91 -15.69
C MET A 96 5.55 -3.35 -15.13
N ILE A 97 4.63 -2.92 -16.00
CA ILE A 97 3.32 -2.40 -15.58
C ILE A 97 2.48 -3.47 -14.89
N LEU A 98 2.46 -4.71 -15.41
CA LEU A 98 1.70 -5.80 -14.79
C LEU A 98 2.17 -6.07 -13.35
N ILE A 99 3.47 -6.06 -13.11
CA ILE A 99 4.04 -6.28 -11.78
C ILE A 99 3.71 -5.13 -10.83
N LEU A 100 3.75 -3.88 -11.33
CA LEU A 100 3.36 -2.70 -10.56
C LEU A 100 1.90 -2.76 -10.10
N ILE A 101 0.99 -3.26 -10.94
CA ILE A 101 -0.42 -3.44 -10.58
C ILE A 101 -0.58 -4.49 -9.47
N PHE A 102 0.12 -5.63 -9.56
CA PHE A 102 0.05 -6.64 -8.48
C PHE A 102 0.62 -6.13 -7.16
N ALA A 103 1.67 -5.31 -7.19
CA ALA A 103 2.23 -4.69 -5.99
C ALA A 103 1.24 -3.68 -5.36
N GLU A 104 0.51 -2.90 -6.18
CA GLU A 104 -0.48 -1.94 -5.70
C GLU A 104 -1.65 -2.61 -4.96
N VAL A 105 -2.10 -3.77 -5.45
CA VAL A 105 -3.22 -4.52 -4.85
C VAL A 105 -2.95 -4.89 -3.38
N LEU A 106 -1.68 -5.05 -2.97
CA LEU A 106 -1.32 -5.28 -1.57
C LEU A 106 -1.71 -4.08 -0.66
N GLY A 107 -1.56 -2.86 -1.16
CA GLY A 107 -1.99 -1.64 -0.47
C GLY A 107 -3.53 -1.54 -0.39
N LEU A 108 -4.22 -1.90 -1.47
CA LEU A 108 -5.69 -1.95 -1.50
C LEU A 108 -6.24 -2.95 -0.49
N TYR A 109 -5.67 -4.15 -0.35
CA TYR A 109 -6.10 -5.10 0.67
C TYR A 109 -5.95 -4.55 2.09
N GLY A 110 -4.85 -3.85 2.37
CA GLY A 110 -4.67 -3.15 3.64
C GLY A 110 -5.81 -2.16 3.92
N THR A 111 -6.20 -1.35 2.95
CA THR A 111 -7.31 -0.39 3.12
C THR A 111 -8.66 -1.05 3.36
N ILE A 112 -8.98 -2.12 2.65
CA ILE A 112 -10.26 -2.82 2.80
C ILE A 112 -10.38 -3.39 4.22
N ILE A 113 -9.32 -4.01 4.72
CA ILE A 113 -9.27 -4.55 6.09
C ILE A 113 -9.38 -3.41 7.11
N GLY A 114 -8.65 -2.30 6.92
CA GLY A 114 -8.72 -1.14 7.79
C GLY A 114 -10.13 -0.55 7.89
N ILE A 115 -10.84 -0.42 6.76
CA ILE A 115 -12.22 0.08 6.74
C ILE A 115 -13.17 -0.91 7.41
N MET A 116 -13.01 -2.22 7.19
CA MET A 116 -13.85 -3.24 7.82
C MET A 116 -13.72 -3.22 9.36
N LEU A 117 -12.50 -3.06 9.88
CA LEU A 117 -12.24 -2.93 11.32
C LEU A 117 -12.89 -1.67 11.91
N VAL A 118 -12.77 -0.55 11.22
CA VAL A 118 -13.41 0.73 11.62
C VAL A 118 -14.94 0.61 11.61
N SER A 119 -15.51 -0.12 10.65
CA SER A 119 -16.96 -0.35 10.56
C SER A 119 -17.48 -1.20 11.72
N ASN A 120 -16.73 -2.22 12.14
CA ASN A 120 -17.14 -3.10 13.22
C ASN A 120 -17.08 -2.41 14.59
N ALA A 121 -16.11 -1.53 14.82
CA ALA A 121 -15.96 -0.77 16.07
C ALA A 121 -17.18 0.10 16.44
N VAL A 122 -18.07 0.39 15.48
CA VAL A 122 -19.31 1.15 15.72
C VAL A 122 -20.46 0.25 16.22
N ASN A 123 -20.49 -1.02 15.81
CA ASN A 123 -21.61 -1.93 16.07
C ASN A 123 -21.62 -2.47 17.51
N ASP A 124 -20.45 -2.51 18.17
CA ASP A 124 -20.31 -3.02 19.54
C ASP A 124 -20.76 -2.02 20.61
N CYS A 125 -21.18 -0.80 20.23
CA CYS A 125 -21.67 0.23 21.14
C CYS A 125 -23.15 0.07 21.56
N HIS A 126 -23.79 -1.07 21.28
CA HIS A 126 -25.13 -1.41 21.79
C HIS A 126 -25.05 -2.24 23.09
N PHE A 127 -24.58 -1.63 24.18
CA PHE A 127 -24.81 -2.12 25.55
C PHE A 127 -25.03 -0.94 26.50
#